data_AF-A0A2P8FSC9-F1
#
_entry.id   AF-A0A2P8FSC9-F1
#
_cell.length_a   1.000
_cell.length_b   1.000
_cell.length_c   1.000
_cell.angle_alpha   90.00
_cell.angle_beta   90.00
_cell.angle_gamma   90.00
#
_symmetry.space_group_name_H-M   'P 1'
#
loop_
_entity.id
_entity.type
_entity.pdbx_description
1 polymer ?
#
loop_
_entity_poly.entity_id
_entity_poly.type
_entity_poly.pdbx_seq_one_letter_code
_entity_poly.pdbx_strand_id
1 'polypeptide(L)' 'MKPQSIIELEEWESRVSRLIGLVAITNQTLQMHRESGDSWLMIKQYEELLAEHQQELDQLLKTHGLTLKVVPADSAA' A
#
# COMPACT_ATOMS: atom_id res chain seq x y z
N MET A 1 28.16 -16.68 4.17
CA MET A 1 27.63 -15.30 4.03
C MET A 1 26.75 -15.28 2.79
N LYS A 2 25.55 -14.68 2.86
CA LYS A 2 24.71 -14.52 1.66
C LYS A 2 25.35 -13.47 0.72
N PRO A 3 25.21 -13.60 -0.60
CA PRO A 3 25.55 -12.53 -1.53
C PRO A 3 24.78 -11.25 -1.21
N GLN A 4 25.42 -10.10 -1.39
CA GLN A 4 24.81 -8.78 -1.12
C GLN A 4 23.50 -8.58 -1.89
N SER A 5 23.42 -9.06 -3.13
CA SER A 5 22.20 -9.00 -3.95
C SER A 5 21.02 -9.78 -3.38
N ILE A 6 21.28 -10.88 -2.66
CA ILE A 6 20.22 -11.65 -2.00
C ILE A 6 19.71 -10.90 -0.77
N ILE A 7 20.59 -10.24 -0.03
CA ILE A 7 20.22 -9.43 1.14
C ILE A 7 19.35 -8.24 0.69
N GLU A 8 19.76 -7.53 -0.37
CA GLU A 8 19.00 -6.41 -0.94
C GLU A 8 17.62 -6.85 -1.44
N LEU A 9 17.53 -8.03 -2.05
CA LEU A 9 16.25 -8.60 -2.47
C LEU A 9 15.35 -8.94 -1.28
N GLU A 10 15.88 -9.58 -0.23
CA GLU A 10 15.13 -9.93 0.98
C GLU A 10 14.60 -8.67 1.71
N GLU A 11 15.42 -7.61 1.78
CA GLU A 11 15.01 -6.32 2.34
C GLU A 11 13.91 -5.66 1.49
N TRP A 12 14.07 -5.71 0.16
CA TRP A 12 13.05 -5.23 -0.77
C TRP A 12 11.73 -6.00 -0.61
N GLU A 13 11.76 -7.33 -0.56
CA GLU A 13 10.59 -8.20 -0.39
C GLU A 13 9.85 -7.89 0.93
N SER A 14 10.62 -7.70 2.01
CA SER A 14 10.08 -7.35 3.33
C SER A 14 9.36 -6.00 3.30
N ARG A 15 9.96 -4.99 2.65
CA ARG A 15 9.36 -3.65 2.51
C ARG A 15 8.12 -3.67 1.63
N VAL A 16 8.15 -4.39 0.51
CA VAL A 16 6.99 -4.57 -0.38
C VAL A 16 5.83 -5.22 0.38
N SER A 17 6.10 -6.32 1.09
CA SER A 17 5.07 -7.04 1.86
C SER A 17 4.43 -6.16 2.93
N ARG A 18 5.25 -5.37 3.65
CA ARG A 18 4.77 -4.41 4.64
C ARG A 18 3.88 -3.35 4.02
N LEU A 19 4.29 -2.74 2.91
CA LEU A 19 3.53 -1.68 2.24
C LEU A 19 2.21 -2.19 1.66
N ILE A 20 2.18 -3.40 1.09
CA ILE A 20 0.94 -4.05 0.66
C ILE A 20 -0.03 -4.19 1.84
N GLY A 21 0.46 -4.66 2.99
CA GLY A 21 -0.33 -4.76 4.21
C GLY A 21 -0.89 -3.42 4.68
N LEU A 22 -0.06 -2.37 4.66
CA LEU A 22 -0.48 -1.00 5.01
C LEU A 22 -1.56 -0.47 4.05
N VAL A 23 -1.38 -0.63 2.74
CA VAL A 23 -2.40 -0.25 1.75
C VAL A 23 -3.73 -0.96 2.01
N ALA A 24 -3.70 -2.25 2.31
CA ALA A 24 -4.91 -3.03 2.60
C ALA A 24 -5.62 -2.54 3.88
N ILE A 25 -4.89 -2.39 4.98
CA ILE A 25 -5.45 -1.96 6.28
C ILE A 25 -5.99 -0.53 6.20
N THR A 26 -5.26 0.39 5.54
CA THR A 26 -5.69 1.78 5.39
C THR A 26 -6.93 1.88 4.51
N ASN A 27 -7.01 1.11 3.42
CA ASN A 27 -8.23 1.02 2.60
C ASN A 27 -9.44 0.52 3.41
N GLN A 28 -9.27 -0.56 4.17
CA GLN A 28 -10.34 -1.13 4.99
C GLN A 28 -10.81 -0.13 6.05
N THR A 29 -9.86 0.52 6.73
CA THR A 29 -10.16 1.55 7.74
C THR A 29 -10.91 2.73 7.14
N LEU A 30 -10.46 3.21 5.97
CA LEU A 30 -11.11 4.28 5.23
C LEU A 30 -12.55 3.91 4.83
N GLN A 31 -12.77 2.67 4.38
CA GLN A 31 -14.11 2.18 4.07
C GLN A 31 -15.01 2.18 5.31
N MET A 32 -14.51 1.68 6.45
CA MET A 32 -15.26 1.68 7.71
C MET A 32 -15.66 3.10 8.15
N HIS A 33 -14.76 4.08 8.04
CA HIS A 33 -15.06 5.47 8.36
C HIS A 33 -16.11 6.08 7.43
N ARG A 34 -16.07 5.76 6.13
CA ARG A 34 -17.08 6.19 5.15
C ARG A 34 -18.45 5.60 5.46
N GLU A 35 -18.51 4.32 5.79
CA GLU A 35 -19.76 3.61 6.13
C GLU A 35 -20.35 4.06 7.47
N SER A 36 -19.49 4.42 8.43
CA SER A 36 -19.90 4.91 9.76
C SER A 36 -20.39 6.37 9.75
N GLY A 37 -20.20 7.09 8.64
CA GLY A 37 -20.57 8.50 8.53
C GLY A 37 -19.68 9.42 9.37
N ASP A 38 -18.40 9.05 9.54
CA ASP A 38 -17.44 9.84 10.32
C ASP A 38 -17.12 11.19 9.67
N SER A 39 -16.45 12.06 10.43
CA SER A 39 -16.11 13.40 9.96
C SER A 39 -15.30 13.37 8.66
N TRP A 40 -15.60 14.31 7.76
CA TRP A 40 -14.87 14.49 6.51
C TRP A 40 -13.36 14.66 6.73
N LEU A 41 -12.96 15.32 7.82
CA LEU A 41 -11.55 15.51 8.15
C LEU A 41 -10.83 14.18 8.40
N MET A 42 -11.44 13.25 9.15
CA MET A 42 -10.87 11.91 9.37
C MET A 42 -10.75 11.13 8.06
N ILE A 43 -11.82 11.13 7.25
CA ILE A 43 -11.82 10.44 5.94
C ILE A 43 -10.67 10.97 5.08
N LYS A 44 -10.50 12.30 5.01
CA LYS A 44 -9.43 12.91 4.23
C LYS A 44 -8.02 12.51 4.72
N GLN A 45 -7.81 12.43 6.04
CA GLN A 45 -6.52 12.00 6.59
C GLN A 45 -6.17 10.56 6.18
N TYR A 46 -7.15 9.65 6.17
CA TYR A 46 -6.93 8.28 5.70
C TYR A 46 -6.76 8.18 4.19
N GLU A 47 -7.41 9.04 3.40
CA GLU A 47 -7.16 9.14 1.95
C GLU A 47 -5.73 9.59 1.65
N GLU A 48 -5.24 10.60 2.37
CA GLU A 48 -3.86 11.08 2.26
C GLU A 48 -2.86 9.98 2.65
N LEU A 49 -3.07 9.33 3.79
CA LEU A 49 -2.23 8.22 4.26
C LEU A 49 -2.20 7.05 3.25
N LEU A 50 -3.35 6.72 2.67
CA LEU A 50 -3.44 5.68 1.64
C LEU A 50 -2.61 6.05 0.41
N ALA A 51 -2.73 7.29 -0.06
CA ALA A 51 -1.97 7.79 -1.20
C ALA A 51 -0.46 7.74 -0.94
N GLU A 52 -0.02 8.08 0.26
CA GLU A 52 1.39 7.98 0.67
C GLU A 52 1.91 6.55 0.59
N HIS A 53 1.19 5.57 1.15
CA HIS A 53 1.58 4.16 1.08
C HIS A 53 1.61 3.63 -0.35
N GLN A 54 0.62 4.00 -1.17
CA GLN A 54 0.57 3.61 -2.59
C GLN A 54 1.74 4.20 -3.38
N GLN A 55 2.08 5.47 -3.13
CA GLN A 55 3.20 6.12 -3.78
C GLN A 55 4.53 5.48 -3.38
N GLU A 56 4.74 5.20 -2.09
CA GLU A 56 5.97 4.53 -1.63
C GLU A 56 6.10 3.13 -2.25
N LEU A 57 5.00 2.36 -2.28
CA LEU A 57 4.97 1.04 -2.89
C LEU A 57 5.27 1.09 -4.39
N ASP A 58 4.65 2.00 -5.13
CA ASP A 58 4.90 2.15 -6.57
C ASP A 58 6.36 2.54 -6.85
N GLN A 59 6.93 3.46 -6.08
CA GLN A 59 8.35 3.80 -6.18
C GLN A 59 9.25 2.60 -5.91
N LEU A 60 8.94 1.80 -4.89
CA LEU A 60 9.71 0.61 -4.53
C LEU A 60 9.63 -0.47 -5.61
N LEU A 61 8.46 -0.71 -6.20
CA LEU A 61 8.27 -1.68 -7.28
C LEU A 61 9.01 -1.27 -8.56
N LYS A 62 9.03 0.03 -8.88
CA LYS A 62 9.72 0.55 -10.07
C LYS A 62 11.23 0.26 -10.08
N THR A 63 11.86 0.13 -8.91
CA THR A 63 13.28 -0.24 -8.80
C THR A 63 13.61 -1.60 -9.41
N HIS A 64 12.61 -2.48 -9.52
CA HIS A 64 12.71 -3.82 -10.09
C HIS A 64 11.87 -3.98 -11.37
N GLY A 65 11.46 -2.87 -12.00
CA GLY A 65 10.68 -2.89 -13.25
C GLY A 65 9.22 -3.34 -13.08
N LEU A 66 8.70 -3.31 -11.86
CA LEU A 66 7.31 -3.63 -11.53
C LEU A 66 6.48 -2.34 -11.36
N THR A 67 5.15 -2.46 -11.47
CA THR A 67 4.22 -1.33 -11.27
C THR A 67 3.02 -1.77 -10.44
N LEU A 68 2.47 -0.83 -9.67
CA LEU A 68 1.25 -1.04 -8.89
C LEU A 68 0.02 -0.66 -9.72
N LYS A 69 -0.98 -1.56 -9.77
CA LYS A 69 -2.33 -1.23 -10.25
C LYS A 69 -3.34 -1.63 -9.18
N VAL A 70 -3.94 -0.63 -8.52
CA VAL A 70 -5.05 -0.86 -7.59
C VAL A 70 -6.34 -0.95 -8.40
N VAL A 71 -7.11 -2.01 -8.18
CA VAL A 71 -8.42 -2.21 -8.80
C VAL A 71 -9.51 -2.17 -7.74
N PRO A 72 -10.71 -1.66 -8.06
CA PRO A 72 -11.86 -1.76 -7.15
C PRO A 72 -12.15 -3.23 -6.83
N ALA A 73 -12.48 -3.53 -5.57
CA ALA A 73 -12.81 -4.90 -5.14
C ALA A 73 -13.97 -5.49 -5.95
N ASP A 74 -14.95 -4.66 -6.35
CA ASP A 74 -16.10 -5.06 -7.16
C ASP A 74 -15.73 -5.44 -8.61
N SER A 75 -14.52 -5.11 -9.05
CA SER A 75 -14.01 -5.44 -10.39
C SER A 75 -13.20 -6.73 -10.44
N ALA A 76 -13.02 -7.42 -9.30
CA ALA A 76 -12.24 -8.66 -9.20
C ALA A 76 -13.10 -9.94 -9.26
N ALA A 77 -14.39 -9.83 -9.62
CA ALA A 77 -15.35 -10.92 -9.75
C ALA A 77 -15.49 -11.42 -11.20
#